data_AF-A0A162Y950-F1
#
_entry.id   AF-A0A162Y950-F1
#
_cell.length_a   1.000
_cell.length_b   1.000
_cell.length_c   1.000
_cell.angle_alpha   90.00
_cell.angle_beta   90.00
_cell.angle_gamma   90.00
#
_symmetry.space_group_name_H-M   'P 1'
#
loop_
_entity.id
_entity.type
_entity.pdbx_description
1 polymer ?
#
loop_
_entity_poly.entity_id
_entity_poly.type
_entity_poly.pdbx_seq_one_letter_code
_entity_poly.pdbx_strand_id
1 'polypeptide(L)'
;MSHHNLLTMTLPLEYIPGCDKMSRMVLKHQDVVDLITKELLNSPNGTYTLADGDWNNLRCDVLYMSKLPLSFPPVLIEVQNTINNLFLQRLVSYSLTVVKTYHALPVVLVLGAKKISPVSLILDFNKQSEQKPWLLTIPSLIWARRCLIISKETIPDSIYYTNPLNPLLGLSLFLLEQQPSLHRHTYSEDPTIILLYQIAFAQLYPQETYQQNFQSAVETICSTNKRLFESILDKVNSKEPLNKIRRICEKGIHYNDEVKARIVDDSASSQSSDELDFPEPLPMGPQSKRTHTMVDEDI
;
A
#
# COMPACT_ATOMS: atom_id res chain seq x y z
N MET A 1 -1.98 13.46 -4.88
CA MET A 1 -2.91 12.42 -5.41
C MET A 1 -3.97 12.19 -4.33
N SER A 2 -5.27 12.30 -4.63
CA SER A 2 -6.33 12.17 -3.61
C SER A 2 -6.49 10.71 -3.17
N HIS A 3 -7.11 10.46 -2.00
CA HIS A 3 -7.29 9.09 -1.49
C HIS A 3 -8.21 8.24 -2.41
N HIS A 4 -9.30 8.81 -2.91
CA HIS A 4 -10.22 8.14 -3.85
C HIS A 4 -9.52 7.69 -5.14
N ASN A 5 -8.52 8.46 -5.58
CA ASN A 5 -7.73 8.15 -6.77
C ASN A 5 -6.83 6.92 -6.57
N LEU A 6 -6.40 6.61 -5.35
CA LEU A 6 -5.50 5.49 -5.07
C LEU A 6 -6.21 4.14 -5.10
N LEU A 7 -7.50 4.11 -4.74
CA LEU A 7 -8.28 2.88 -4.62
C LEU A 7 -8.55 2.22 -5.98
N THR A 8 -8.54 3.00 -7.06
CA THR A 8 -8.80 2.52 -8.44
C THR A 8 -7.52 2.17 -9.20
N MET A 9 -6.35 2.56 -8.69
CA MET A 9 -5.07 2.33 -9.35
C MET A 9 -4.52 0.93 -9.05
N THR A 10 -3.76 0.40 -10.02
CA THR A 10 -3.09 -0.91 -9.90
C THR A 10 -1.68 -0.80 -10.45
N LEU A 11 -0.69 -1.25 -9.67
CA LEU A 11 0.71 -1.30 -10.05
C LEU A 11 0.93 -2.40 -11.10
N PRO A 12 1.77 -2.16 -12.13
CA PRO A 12 2.16 -3.20 -13.07
C PRO A 12 2.87 -4.35 -12.36
N LEU A 13 2.80 -5.57 -12.92
CA LEU A 13 3.35 -6.78 -12.30
C LEU A 13 4.85 -6.66 -11.95
N GLU A 14 5.63 -5.97 -12.77
CA GLU A 14 7.07 -5.75 -12.54
C GLU A 14 7.39 -4.74 -11.43
N TYR A 15 6.37 -4.02 -10.95
CA TYR A 15 6.46 -3.00 -9.91
C TYR A 15 5.55 -3.34 -8.71
N ILE A 16 5.21 -4.61 -8.52
CA ILE A 16 4.49 -5.03 -7.32
C ILE A 16 5.38 -4.75 -6.09
N PRO A 17 4.80 -4.27 -4.96
CA PRO A 17 5.54 -4.11 -3.71
C PRO A 17 6.25 -5.39 -3.29
N GLY A 18 7.46 -5.27 -2.72
CA GLY A 18 8.29 -6.43 -2.39
C GLY A 18 9.12 -6.96 -3.55
N CYS A 19 8.80 -6.62 -4.80
CA CYS A 19 9.71 -6.83 -5.92
C CYS A 19 10.88 -5.83 -5.88
N ASP A 20 12.01 -6.31 -6.32
CA ASP A 20 13.31 -5.62 -6.36
C ASP A 20 13.25 -4.15 -6.85
N LYS A 21 12.57 -3.88 -7.99
CA LYS A 21 12.42 -2.51 -8.53
C LYS A 21 11.62 -1.59 -7.61
N MET A 22 10.40 -2.01 -7.24
CA MET A 22 9.47 -1.20 -6.45
C MET A 22 10.00 -0.99 -5.02
N SER A 23 10.51 -2.04 -4.39
CA SER A 23 11.11 -1.96 -3.05
C SER A 23 12.21 -0.90 -3.00
N ARG A 24 13.16 -0.94 -3.95
CA ARG A 24 14.25 0.05 -3.97
C ARG A 24 13.76 1.46 -4.29
N MET A 25 12.76 1.61 -5.14
CA MET A 25 12.21 2.92 -5.47
C MET A 25 11.55 3.57 -4.25
N VAL A 26 10.71 2.82 -3.52
CA VAL A 26 10.03 3.31 -2.31
C VAL A 26 11.02 3.56 -1.18
N LEU A 27 11.96 2.64 -0.92
CA LEU A 27 12.99 2.79 0.12
C LEU A 27 13.97 3.96 -0.16
N LYS A 28 14.01 4.48 -1.38
CA LYS A 28 14.81 5.66 -1.72
C LYS A 28 14.08 6.99 -1.53
N HIS A 29 12.77 6.96 -1.27
CA HIS A 29 11.99 8.16 -1.04
C HIS A 29 12.28 8.75 0.35
N GLN A 30 12.48 10.08 0.45
CA GLN A 30 12.92 10.71 1.71
C GLN A 30 11.94 10.47 2.87
N ASP A 31 10.62 10.49 2.63
CA ASP A 31 9.64 10.19 3.68
C ASP A 31 9.82 8.78 4.26
N VAL A 32 10.24 7.82 3.43
CA VAL A 32 10.50 6.44 3.86
C VAL A 32 11.84 6.35 4.60
N VAL A 33 12.86 7.08 4.14
CA VAL A 33 14.15 7.21 4.86
C VAL A 33 13.91 7.74 6.27
N ASP A 34 13.15 8.83 6.40
CA ASP A 34 12.84 9.46 7.67
C ASP A 34 11.97 8.55 8.56
N LEU A 35 10.97 7.87 7.98
CA LEU A 35 10.14 6.89 8.67
C LEU A 35 10.99 5.78 9.29
N ILE A 36 11.85 5.12 8.50
CA ILE A 36 12.66 4.00 8.98
C ILE A 36 13.65 4.47 10.06
N THR A 37 14.35 5.57 9.80
CA THR A 37 15.41 6.04 10.71
C THR A 37 14.84 6.57 12.02
N LYS A 38 13.66 7.21 11.99
CA LYS A 38 12.89 7.53 13.19
C LYS A 38 12.49 6.29 13.97
N GLU A 39 11.91 5.27 13.32
CA GLU A 39 11.44 4.06 14.01
C GLU A 39 12.56 3.18 14.59
N LEU A 40 13.75 3.19 13.96
CA LEU A 40 14.88 2.39 14.40
C LEU A 40 15.79 3.10 15.39
N LEU A 41 15.94 4.43 15.26
CA LEU A 41 16.99 5.21 15.93
C LEU A 41 16.47 6.48 16.61
N ASN A 42 15.17 6.77 16.52
CA ASN A 42 14.57 8.03 16.98
C ASN A 42 15.27 9.28 16.39
N SER A 43 15.77 9.19 15.15
CA SER A 43 16.40 10.34 14.51
C SER A 43 15.36 11.36 14.02
N PRO A 44 15.67 12.67 14.06
CA PRO A 44 14.83 13.68 13.42
C PRO A 44 14.75 13.50 11.90
N ASN A 45 13.65 13.95 11.29
CA ASN A 45 13.47 13.96 9.84
C ASN A 45 14.58 14.76 9.14
N GLY A 46 15.00 14.30 7.95
CA GLY A 46 16.06 14.92 7.15
C GLY A 46 17.49 14.69 7.66
N THR A 47 17.67 13.94 8.75
CA THR A 47 18.99 13.59 9.30
C THR A 47 19.76 12.63 8.39
N TYR A 48 19.05 11.72 7.73
CA TYR A 48 19.62 10.69 6.87
C TYR A 48 19.40 11.00 5.40
N THR A 49 20.36 10.59 4.58
CA THR A 49 20.28 10.60 3.12
C THR A 49 20.75 9.28 2.55
N LEU A 50 20.43 9.04 1.29
CA LEU A 50 20.99 7.92 0.53
C LEU A 50 22.50 8.06 0.40
N ALA A 51 23.19 6.94 0.51
CA ALA A 51 24.61 6.81 0.21
C ALA A 51 24.83 5.76 -0.89
N ASP A 52 26.05 5.74 -1.41
CA ASP A 52 26.44 4.70 -2.36
C ASP A 52 26.56 3.35 -1.63
N GLY A 53 25.87 2.38 -2.20
CA GLY A 53 25.82 0.98 -1.75
C GLY A 53 26.46 0.02 -2.74
N ASP A 54 27.14 0.52 -3.79
CA ASP A 54 27.86 -0.27 -4.77
C ASP A 54 29.38 -0.22 -4.49
N TRP A 55 29.95 -1.38 -4.17
CA TRP A 55 31.36 -1.54 -3.84
C TRP A 55 31.97 -2.68 -4.65
N ASN A 56 32.45 -2.37 -5.87
CA ASN A 56 33.27 -3.26 -6.71
C ASN A 56 32.86 -4.75 -6.62
N ASN A 57 31.69 -5.08 -7.18
CA ASN A 57 31.03 -6.41 -7.21
C ASN A 57 30.20 -6.80 -5.97
N LEU A 58 30.17 -5.98 -4.92
CA LEU A 58 29.26 -6.13 -3.79
C LEU A 58 28.30 -4.95 -3.77
N ARG A 59 27.01 -5.23 -3.91
CA ARG A 59 25.98 -4.20 -3.89
C ARG A 59 24.90 -4.57 -2.90
N CYS A 60 24.63 -3.67 -1.96
CA CYS A 60 23.43 -3.76 -1.14
C CYS A 60 22.23 -3.09 -1.82
N ASP A 61 21.03 -3.38 -1.35
CA ASP A 61 19.83 -2.74 -1.90
C ASP A 61 19.79 -1.25 -1.61
N VAL A 62 19.93 -0.88 -0.33
CA VAL A 62 19.85 0.51 0.14
C VAL A 62 20.77 0.74 1.34
N LEU A 63 21.51 1.85 1.32
CA LEU A 63 22.30 2.34 2.44
C LEU A 63 21.91 3.78 2.76
N TYR A 64 21.61 4.05 4.03
CA TYR A 64 21.43 5.40 4.54
C TYR A 64 22.64 5.82 5.38
N MET A 65 23.06 7.06 5.16
CA MET A 65 24.10 7.72 5.95
C MET A 65 23.54 8.96 6.63
N SER A 66 23.93 9.14 7.89
CA SER A 66 23.56 10.33 8.64
C SER A 66 24.46 11.50 8.27
N LYS A 67 23.88 12.70 8.19
CA LYS A 67 24.63 13.97 8.14
C LYS A 67 25.36 14.25 9.45
N LEU A 68 25.04 13.50 10.52
CA LEU A 68 25.63 13.58 11.86
C LEU A 68 26.24 12.21 12.25
N PRO A 69 27.33 11.77 11.59
CA PRO A 69 27.85 10.40 11.68
C PRO A 69 28.37 10.02 13.08
N LEU A 70 28.73 11.01 13.91
CA LEU A 70 29.17 10.77 15.29
C LEU A 70 28.00 10.37 16.21
N SER A 71 26.79 10.84 15.91
CA SER A 71 25.59 10.59 16.72
C SER A 71 24.78 9.40 16.23
N PHE A 72 24.86 9.12 14.93
CA PHE A 72 23.92 8.24 14.24
C PHE A 72 24.66 7.26 13.32
N PRO A 73 24.49 5.94 13.51
CA PRO A 73 25.17 4.93 12.70
C PRO A 73 24.60 4.85 11.28
N PRO A 74 25.33 4.27 10.31
CA PRO A 74 24.77 3.89 9.01
C PRO A 74 23.57 2.95 9.17
N VAL A 75 22.62 2.98 8.23
CA VAL A 75 21.49 2.03 8.17
C VAL A 75 21.53 1.26 6.86
N LEU A 76 21.77 -0.04 6.93
CA LEU A 76 21.82 -0.95 5.79
C LEU A 76 20.49 -1.69 5.66
N ILE A 77 19.87 -1.68 4.49
CA ILE A 77 18.56 -2.30 4.27
C ILE A 77 18.65 -3.28 3.11
N GLU A 78 18.08 -4.47 3.31
CA GLU A 78 18.00 -5.55 2.33
C GLU A 78 16.56 -6.04 2.22
N VAL A 79 16.06 -6.19 0.99
CA VAL A 79 14.75 -6.79 0.70
C VAL A 79 14.97 -8.10 -0.03
N GLN A 80 14.59 -9.20 0.60
CA GLN A 80 14.89 -10.53 0.09
C GLN A 80 13.64 -11.38 -0.01
N ASN A 81 13.49 -12.10 -1.12
CA ASN A 81 12.43 -13.09 -1.25
C ASN A 81 12.60 -14.23 -0.24
N THR A 82 13.82 -14.72 -0.04
CA THR A 82 14.10 -15.82 0.88
C THR A 82 15.28 -15.48 1.76
N ILE A 83 15.06 -15.48 3.07
CA ILE A 83 16.12 -15.34 4.07
C ILE A 83 16.70 -16.72 4.33
N ASN A 84 17.97 -16.93 3.98
CA ASN A 84 18.70 -18.17 4.18
C ASN A 84 20.14 -17.90 4.63
N ASN A 85 20.87 -18.96 5.00
CA ASN A 85 22.24 -18.85 5.48
C ASN A 85 23.19 -18.19 4.47
N LEU A 86 23.02 -18.47 3.17
CA LEU A 86 23.84 -17.85 2.11
C LEU A 86 23.60 -16.34 2.02
N PHE A 87 22.33 -15.91 2.15
CA PHE A 87 22.00 -14.49 2.25
C PHE A 87 22.58 -13.86 3.51
N LEU A 88 22.44 -14.49 4.69
CA LEU A 88 22.99 -13.94 5.93
C LEU A 88 24.53 -13.80 5.87
N GLN A 89 25.24 -14.74 5.25
CA GLN A 89 26.69 -14.61 5.01
C GLN A 89 27.04 -13.41 4.10
N ARG A 90 26.24 -13.18 3.04
CA ARG A 90 26.39 -11.98 2.20
C ARG A 90 26.11 -10.70 2.98
N LEU A 91 25.08 -10.72 3.83
CA LEU A 91 24.71 -9.58 4.68
C LEU A 91 25.84 -9.17 5.63
N VAL A 92 26.53 -10.14 6.23
CA VAL A 92 27.74 -9.90 7.02
C VAL A 92 28.80 -9.21 6.18
N SER A 93 29.02 -9.68 4.94
CA SER A 93 30.00 -9.10 4.02
C SER A 93 29.66 -7.66 3.63
N TYR A 94 28.40 -7.35 3.36
CA TYR A 94 27.93 -5.98 3.11
C TYR A 94 28.19 -5.09 4.33
N SER A 95 27.85 -5.57 5.52
CA SER A 95 28.02 -4.80 6.75
C SER A 95 29.49 -4.52 7.07
N LEU A 96 30.38 -5.50 6.88
CA LEU A 96 31.82 -5.29 7.01
C LEU A 96 32.37 -4.33 5.95
N THR A 97 31.78 -4.30 4.76
CA THR A 97 32.15 -3.31 3.73
C THR A 97 31.75 -1.90 4.16
N VAL A 98 30.55 -1.73 4.72
CA VAL A 98 30.12 -0.46 5.34
C VAL A 98 31.09 -0.04 6.44
N VAL A 99 31.52 -0.96 7.32
CA VAL A 99 32.50 -0.67 8.38
C VAL A 99 33.84 -0.22 7.80
N LYS A 100 34.33 -0.87 6.75
CA LYS A 100 35.60 -0.50 6.10
C LYS A 100 35.52 0.89 5.44
N THR A 101 34.40 1.18 4.78
CA THR A 101 34.21 2.41 4.01
C THR A 101 33.89 3.62 4.91
N TYR A 102 33.08 3.42 5.94
CA TYR A 102 32.50 4.50 6.74
C TYR A 102 32.92 4.47 8.22
N HIS A 103 33.77 3.52 8.62
CA HIS A 103 34.33 3.40 9.97
C HIS A 103 33.28 3.30 11.09
N ALA A 104 32.09 2.80 10.77
CA ALA A 104 30.99 2.66 11.72
C ALA A 104 30.21 1.36 11.48
N LEU A 105 29.83 0.69 12.58
CA LEU A 105 28.94 -0.46 12.53
C LEU A 105 27.53 -0.02 12.13
N PRO A 106 26.93 -0.62 11.09
CA PRO A 106 25.57 -0.28 10.68
C PRO A 106 24.51 -0.83 11.63
N VAL A 107 23.32 -0.23 11.62
CA VAL A 107 22.09 -0.95 11.98
C VAL A 107 21.54 -1.57 10.71
N VAL A 108 21.30 -2.88 10.73
CA VAL A 108 20.86 -3.64 9.57
C VAL A 108 19.38 -3.96 9.70
N LEU A 109 18.61 -3.77 8.63
CA LEU A 109 17.21 -4.15 8.52
C LEU A 109 17.01 -5.08 7.32
N VAL A 110 16.44 -6.25 7.55
CA VAL A 110 16.11 -7.23 6.53
C VAL A 110 14.60 -7.38 6.43
N LEU A 111 14.05 -7.20 5.23
CA LEU A 111 12.63 -7.36 4.91
C LEU A 111 12.46 -8.62 4.03
N GLY A 112 11.94 -9.68 4.63
CA GLY A 112 11.78 -11.01 4.02
C GLY A 112 10.45 -11.19 3.31
N ALA A 113 10.39 -10.87 2.02
CA ALA A 113 9.17 -10.82 1.21
C ALA A 113 8.38 -12.14 1.08
N LYS A 114 9.03 -13.31 1.08
CA LYS A 114 8.31 -14.60 0.94
C LYS A 114 8.48 -15.53 2.12
N LYS A 115 9.72 -15.89 2.47
CA LYS A 115 9.96 -16.88 3.52
C LYS A 115 11.33 -16.85 4.18
N ILE A 116 11.42 -17.50 5.33
CA ILE A 116 12.67 -17.90 5.96
C ILE A 116 12.92 -19.39 5.66
N SER A 117 14.14 -19.73 5.22
CA SER A 117 14.50 -21.09 4.84
C SER A 117 15.96 -21.42 5.20
N PRO A 118 16.23 -22.52 5.94
CA PRO A 118 15.26 -23.44 6.52
C PRO A 118 14.45 -22.79 7.66
N VAL A 119 13.25 -23.32 7.96
CA VAL A 119 12.39 -22.79 9.04
C VAL A 119 13.09 -22.82 10.40
N SER A 120 13.98 -23.80 10.62
CA SER A 120 14.79 -23.89 11.84
C SER A 120 15.65 -22.65 12.10
N LEU A 121 15.97 -21.85 11.07
CA LEU A 121 16.72 -20.61 11.22
C LEU A 121 16.00 -19.60 12.12
N ILE A 122 14.67 -19.65 12.21
CA ILE A 122 13.87 -18.80 13.10
C ILE A 122 14.22 -19.05 14.57
N LEU A 123 14.70 -20.23 14.93
CA LEU A 123 15.07 -20.57 16.31
C LEU A 123 16.29 -19.78 16.81
N ASP A 124 17.12 -19.29 15.89
CA ASP A 124 18.28 -18.46 16.20
C ASP A 124 17.90 -16.97 16.39
N PHE A 125 16.63 -16.63 16.17
CA PHE A 125 16.14 -15.26 16.16
C PHE A 125 15.49 -14.94 17.51
N ASN A 126 15.75 -13.73 18.01
CA ASN A 126 15.22 -13.25 19.28
C ASN A 126 14.33 -12.05 19.08
N LYS A 127 13.23 -11.93 19.85
CA LYS A 127 12.40 -10.72 19.83
C LYS A 127 13.23 -9.49 20.19
N GLN A 128 13.09 -8.39 19.46
CA GLN A 128 13.75 -7.14 19.81
C GLN A 128 13.22 -6.58 21.14
N SER A 129 11.90 -6.60 21.31
CA SER A 129 11.21 -6.07 22.49
C SER A 129 9.78 -6.57 22.53
N GLU A 130 9.15 -6.53 23.70
CA GLU A 130 7.73 -6.86 23.84
C GLU A 130 6.81 -5.87 23.11
N GLN A 131 7.25 -4.63 22.89
CA GLN A 131 6.50 -3.62 22.14
C GLN A 131 6.56 -3.83 20.62
N LYS A 132 7.61 -4.48 20.12
CA LYS A 132 7.80 -4.81 18.71
C LYS A 132 8.10 -6.30 18.54
N PRO A 133 7.16 -7.21 18.88
CA PRO A 133 7.42 -8.65 18.89
C PRO A 133 7.58 -9.24 17.48
N TRP A 134 7.16 -8.51 16.46
CA TRP A 134 7.32 -8.82 15.03
C TRP A 134 8.71 -8.50 14.47
N LEU A 135 9.50 -7.72 15.22
CA LEU A 135 10.84 -7.29 14.84
C LEU A 135 11.85 -8.18 15.54
N LEU A 136 12.41 -9.13 14.81
CA LEU A 136 13.36 -10.09 15.37
C LEU A 136 14.79 -9.61 15.19
N THR A 137 15.69 -10.18 15.98
CA THR A 137 17.11 -9.86 16.02
C THR A 137 17.95 -11.11 15.95
N ILE A 138 19.11 -11.00 15.30
CA ILE A 138 20.13 -12.05 15.30
C ILE A 138 21.44 -11.55 15.91
N PRO A 139 22.24 -12.45 16.51
CA PRO A 139 23.58 -12.12 16.96
C PRO A 139 24.39 -11.46 15.83
N SER A 140 24.88 -10.25 16.09
CA SER A 140 25.53 -9.42 15.07
C SER A 140 26.84 -8.80 15.53
N LEU A 141 27.42 -9.36 16.60
CA LEU A 141 28.67 -8.89 17.19
C LEU A 141 29.76 -8.78 16.11
N ILE A 142 30.48 -7.66 16.10
CA ILE A 142 31.60 -7.28 15.20
C ILE A 142 31.25 -6.82 13.78
N TRP A 143 30.03 -7.05 13.29
CA TRP A 143 29.68 -6.67 11.90
C TRP A 143 28.49 -5.72 11.80
N ALA A 144 27.62 -5.65 12.81
CA ALA A 144 26.59 -4.62 12.91
C ALA A 144 26.33 -4.24 14.39
N ARG A 145 25.69 -3.08 14.60
CA ARG A 145 25.19 -2.70 15.94
C ARG A 145 23.98 -3.56 16.34
N ARG A 146 23.08 -3.78 15.38
CA ARG A 146 21.91 -4.65 15.47
C ARG A 146 21.60 -5.16 14.07
N CYS A 147 21.15 -6.39 13.96
CA CYS A 147 20.56 -6.92 12.74
C CYS A 147 19.12 -7.29 13.02
N LEU A 148 18.21 -6.56 12.38
CA LEU A 148 16.77 -6.64 12.56
C LEU A 148 16.14 -7.35 11.37
N ILE A 149 15.21 -8.25 11.62
CA ILE A 149 14.57 -9.08 10.58
C ILE A 149 13.06 -9.01 10.76
N ILE A 150 12.37 -8.79 9.65
CA ILE A 150 10.91 -8.87 9.55
C ILE A 150 10.58 -9.76 8.37
N SER A 151 9.73 -10.76 8.57
CA SER A 151 9.13 -11.55 7.49
C SER A 151 7.71 -11.93 7.87
N LYS A 152 6.97 -12.56 6.96
CA LYS A 152 5.63 -13.06 7.26
C LYS A 152 5.62 -14.00 8.48
N GLU A 153 6.65 -14.83 8.63
CA GLU A 153 6.78 -15.76 9.74
C GLU A 153 7.14 -15.09 11.07
N THR A 154 7.62 -13.85 11.06
CA THR A 154 7.93 -13.12 12.30
C THR A 154 6.74 -12.37 12.86
N ILE A 155 5.68 -12.14 12.07
CA ILE A 155 4.51 -11.34 12.45
C ILE A 155 3.46 -12.25 13.13
N PRO A 156 3.17 -12.07 14.43
CA PRO A 156 2.14 -12.82 15.13
C PRO A 156 0.73 -12.49 14.62
N ASP A 157 -0.17 -13.48 14.64
CA ASP A 157 -1.55 -13.31 14.19
C ASP A 157 -2.34 -12.23 14.96
N SER A 158 -1.98 -12.00 16.23
CA SER A 158 -2.62 -10.98 17.07
C SER A 158 -2.41 -9.55 16.55
N ILE A 159 -1.34 -9.33 15.79
CA ILE A 159 -1.02 -8.01 15.25
C ILE A 159 -1.98 -7.61 14.15
N TYR A 160 -2.65 -8.57 13.49
CA TYR A 160 -3.49 -8.23 12.36
C TYR A 160 -4.70 -7.36 12.72
N TYR A 161 -5.02 -7.24 14.01
CA TYR A 161 -6.13 -6.43 14.52
C TYR A 161 -5.70 -5.08 15.09
N THR A 162 -4.41 -4.72 14.99
CA THR A 162 -3.88 -3.47 15.53
C THR A 162 -4.00 -2.36 14.48
N ASN A 163 -4.73 -1.29 14.79
CA ASN A 163 -4.87 -0.11 13.94
C ASN A 163 -4.85 1.15 14.84
N PRO A 164 -3.98 2.15 14.59
CA PRO A 164 -3.00 2.24 13.50
C PRO A 164 -1.82 1.28 13.64
N LEU A 165 -1.22 0.90 12.51
CA LEU A 165 0.00 0.10 12.50
C LEU A 165 1.19 0.95 12.96
N ASN A 166 2.19 0.29 13.54
CA ASN A 166 3.51 0.92 13.64
C ASN A 166 4.02 1.22 12.22
N PRO A 167 4.58 2.41 11.93
CA PRO A 167 4.98 2.77 10.57
C PRO A 167 5.97 1.79 9.92
N LEU A 168 6.92 1.25 10.68
CA LEU A 168 7.88 0.27 10.16
C LEU A 168 7.20 -1.08 9.87
N LEU A 169 6.20 -1.46 10.68
CA LEU A 169 5.37 -2.63 10.39
C LEU A 169 4.51 -2.40 9.14
N GLY A 170 3.91 -1.22 8.99
CA GLY A 170 3.15 -0.84 7.78
C GLY A 170 4.02 -0.93 6.52
N LEU A 171 5.22 -0.37 6.54
CA LEU A 171 6.20 -0.53 5.46
C LEU A 171 6.52 -1.99 5.17
N SER A 172 6.68 -2.80 6.21
CA SER A 172 6.95 -4.22 6.04
C SER A 172 5.77 -4.91 5.36
N LEU A 173 4.55 -4.75 5.88
CA LEU A 173 3.34 -5.35 5.31
C LEU A 173 3.10 -4.92 3.86
N PHE A 174 3.35 -3.65 3.52
CA PHE A 174 3.32 -3.16 2.14
C PHE A 174 4.21 -4.02 1.21
N LEU A 175 5.44 -4.33 1.63
CA LEU A 175 6.36 -5.16 0.85
C LEU A 175 6.07 -6.67 0.94
N LEU A 176 5.49 -7.14 2.04
CA LEU A 176 5.22 -8.56 2.30
C LEU A 176 3.91 -9.05 1.64
N GLU A 177 2.84 -8.24 1.65
CA GLU A 177 1.55 -8.62 1.07
C GLU A 177 1.56 -8.59 -0.46
N GLN A 178 2.51 -7.84 -1.05
CA GLN A 178 2.71 -7.75 -2.51
C GLN A 178 1.42 -7.43 -3.28
N GLN A 179 0.54 -6.62 -2.69
CA GLN A 179 -0.71 -6.26 -3.34
C GLN A 179 -0.46 -5.15 -4.36
N PRO A 180 -0.97 -5.29 -5.60
CA PRO A 180 -0.73 -4.30 -6.64
C PRO A 180 -1.58 -3.04 -6.45
N SER A 181 -2.60 -3.04 -5.60
CA SER A 181 -3.47 -1.90 -5.37
C SER A 181 -3.78 -1.71 -3.89
N LEU A 182 -4.03 -0.45 -3.50
CA LEU A 182 -4.36 -0.08 -2.12
C LEU A 182 -5.61 -0.82 -1.61
N HIS A 183 -6.65 -0.89 -2.45
CA HIS A 183 -7.92 -1.54 -2.10
C HIS A 183 -7.77 -3.03 -1.75
N ARG A 184 -6.74 -3.70 -2.28
CA ARG A 184 -6.50 -5.12 -2.01
C ARG A 184 -5.64 -5.36 -0.78
N HIS A 185 -4.99 -4.33 -0.25
CA HIS A 185 -4.16 -4.45 0.94
C HIS A 185 -5.03 -4.61 2.17
N THR A 186 -4.62 -5.48 3.10
CA THR A 186 -5.34 -5.74 4.36
C THR A 186 -5.58 -4.49 5.22
N TYR A 187 -4.76 -3.44 5.02
CA TYR A 187 -4.76 -2.20 5.79
C TYR A 187 -4.91 -0.99 4.86
N SER A 188 -5.87 -1.03 3.93
CA SER A 188 -6.11 0.04 2.95
C SER A 188 -6.34 1.42 3.58
N GLU A 189 -6.80 1.45 4.84
CA GLU A 189 -7.09 2.67 5.59
C GLU A 189 -5.93 3.14 6.47
N ASP A 190 -4.84 2.36 6.59
CA ASP A 190 -3.70 2.75 7.42
C ASP A 190 -2.93 3.92 6.77
N PRO A 191 -2.64 5.00 7.50
CA PRO A 191 -1.96 6.17 6.95
C PRO A 191 -0.60 5.86 6.32
N THR A 192 0.15 4.91 6.87
CA THR A 192 1.45 4.51 6.35
C THR A 192 1.29 3.76 5.04
N ILE A 193 0.33 2.83 4.96
CA ILE A 193 0.04 2.09 3.73
C ILE A 193 -0.41 3.03 2.62
N ILE A 194 -1.32 3.97 2.93
CA ILE A 194 -1.78 4.99 1.99
C ILE A 194 -0.59 5.79 1.45
N LEU A 195 0.30 6.28 2.33
CA LEU A 195 1.50 7.03 1.94
C LEU A 195 2.41 6.22 1.01
N LEU A 196 2.62 4.93 1.31
CA LEU A 196 3.50 4.08 0.50
C LEU A 196 2.93 3.83 -0.91
N TYR A 197 1.62 3.63 -1.02
CA TYR A 197 0.97 3.56 -2.35
C TYR A 197 1.01 4.90 -3.07
N GLN A 198 0.84 6.03 -2.38
CA GLN A 198 1.01 7.36 -3.00
C GLN A 198 2.40 7.54 -3.59
N ILE A 199 3.44 7.17 -2.84
CA ILE A 199 4.83 7.21 -3.30
C ILE A 199 5.01 6.28 -4.51
N ALA A 200 4.57 5.02 -4.39
CA ALA A 200 4.70 4.03 -5.45
C ALA A 200 4.03 4.47 -6.75
N PHE A 201 2.80 4.98 -6.68
CA PHE A 201 2.07 5.45 -7.85
C PHE A 201 2.64 6.73 -8.43
N ALA A 202 3.03 7.71 -7.60
CA ALA A 202 3.60 8.96 -8.08
C ALA A 202 4.91 8.76 -8.86
N GLN A 203 5.68 7.72 -8.50
CA GLN A 203 6.93 7.39 -9.19
C GLN A 203 6.70 6.68 -10.53
N LEU A 204 5.63 5.91 -10.69
CA LEU A 204 5.33 5.18 -11.94
C LEU A 204 4.43 5.93 -12.90
N TYR A 205 3.51 6.71 -12.36
CA TYR A 205 2.55 7.49 -13.10
C TYR A 205 2.82 8.96 -12.81
N PRO A 206 3.71 9.60 -13.58
CA PRO A 206 3.77 11.06 -13.62
C PRO A 206 2.35 11.61 -13.84
N GLN A 207 2.03 12.77 -13.26
CA GLN A 207 0.65 13.26 -13.18
C GLN A 207 -0.12 13.25 -14.51
N GLU A 208 0.57 13.48 -15.63
CA GLU A 208 0.02 13.46 -16.99
C GLU A 208 -0.44 12.04 -17.40
N THR A 209 0.35 11.02 -17.12
CA THR A 209 0.00 9.61 -17.37
C THR A 209 -1.11 9.14 -16.42
N TYR A 210 -1.15 9.67 -15.20
CA TYR A 210 -2.22 9.39 -14.25
C TYR A 210 -3.58 9.89 -14.75
N GLN A 211 -3.66 11.14 -15.22
CA GLN A 211 -4.91 11.70 -15.75
C GLN A 211 -5.43 10.86 -16.92
N GLN A 212 -4.56 10.47 -17.85
CA GLN A 212 -4.92 9.62 -18.98
C GLN A 212 -5.41 8.23 -18.55
N ASN A 213 -4.72 7.59 -17.60
CA ASN A 213 -5.12 6.27 -17.11
C ASN A 213 -6.44 6.31 -16.33
N PHE A 214 -6.65 7.35 -15.52
CA PHE A 214 -7.90 7.57 -14.80
C PHE A 214 -9.06 7.77 -15.77
N GLN A 215 -8.89 8.65 -16.77
CA GLN A 215 -9.89 8.85 -17.83
C GLN A 215 -10.22 7.54 -18.54
N SER A 216 -9.21 6.76 -18.93
CA SER A 216 -9.39 5.46 -19.59
C SER A 216 -10.12 4.44 -18.72
N ALA A 217 -9.82 4.39 -17.41
CA ALA A 217 -10.47 3.48 -16.47
C ALA A 217 -11.95 3.84 -16.28
N VAL A 218 -12.27 5.13 -16.09
CA VAL A 218 -13.66 5.56 -15.96
C VAL A 218 -14.42 5.35 -17.27
N GLU A 219 -13.79 5.62 -18.42
CA GLU A 219 -14.39 5.35 -19.72
C GLU A 219 -14.74 3.86 -19.90
N THR A 220 -13.85 2.97 -19.46
CA THR A 220 -14.04 1.51 -19.48
C THR A 220 -15.19 1.08 -18.58
N ILE A 221 -15.26 1.59 -17.35
CA ILE A 221 -16.35 1.28 -16.42
C ILE A 221 -17.68 1.77 -16.99
N CYS A 222 -17.75 3.02 -17.42
CA CYS A 222 -18.97 3.62 -17.93
C CYS A 222 -19.44 2.96 -19.24
N SER A 223 -18.53 2.61 -20.15
CA SER A 223 -18.89 1.85 -21.36
C SER A 223 -19.37 0.43 -21.05
N THR A 224 -18.71 -0.25 -20.11
CA THR A 224 -19.12 -1.60 -19.68
C THR A 224 -20.51 -1.57 -19.05
N ASN A 225 -20.76 -0.63 -18.13
CA ASN A 225 -22.06 -0.45 -17.49
C ASN A 225 -23.15 -0.11 -18.53
N LYS A 226 -22.88 0.80 -19.46
CA LYS A 226 -23.80 1.15 -20.55
C LYS A 226 -24.19 -0.07 -21.36
N ARG A 227 -23.20 -0.87 -21.80
CA ARG A 227 -23.44 -2.10 -22.57
C ARG A 227 -24.27 -3.13 -21.77
N LEU A 228 -24.06 -3.23 -20.46
CA LEU A 228 -24.88 -4.10 -19.61
C LEU A 228 -26.34 -3.63 -19.57
N PHE A 229 -26.59 -2.34 -19.42
CA PHE A 229 -27.95 -1.77 -19.45
C PHE A 229 -28.63 -1.92 -20.81
N GLU A 230 -27.90 -1.70 -21.91
CA GLU A 230 -28.41 -1.93 -23.27
C GLU A 230 -28.76 -3.40 -23.49
N SER A 231 -27.90 -4.34 -23.05
CA SER A 231 -28.19 -5.78 -23.15
C SER A 231 -29.41 -6.19 -22.33
N ILE A 232 -29.65 -5.56 -21.18
CA ILE A 232 -30.86 -5.78 -20.39
C ILE A 232 -32.08 -5.25 -21.14
N LEU A 233 -32.03 -4.03 -21.70
CA LEU A 233 -33.12 -3.43 -22.48
C LEU A 233 -33.53 -4.30 -23.67
N ASP A 234 -32.56 -4.86 -24.40
CA ASP A 234 -32.82 -5.73 -25.56
C ASP A 234 -33.57 -7.02 -25.17
N LYS A 235 -33.18 -7.62 -24.05
CA LYS A 235 -33.82 -8.85 -23.52
C LYS A 235 -35.19 -8.61 -22.90
N VAL A 236 -35.47 -7.37 -22.53
CA VAL A 236 -36.68 -6.92 -21.84
C VAL A 236 -37.83 -6.58 -22.83
N ASN A 237 -37.65 -6.77 -24.14
CA ASN A 237 -38.70 -6.54 -25.15
C ASN A 237 -39.85 -7.59 -25.16
N SER A 238 -40.11 -8.32 -24.07
CA SER A 238 -41.25 -9.26 -23.99
C SER A 238 -42.03 -9.17 -22.66
N LYS A 239 -43.21 -8.51 -22.72
CA LYS A 239 -44.33 -8.42 -21.75
C LYS A 239 -44.20 -7.47 -20.54
N GLU A 240 -45.27 -6.70 -20.28
CA GLU A 240 -45.41 -5.80 -19.12
C GLU A 240 -45.40 -6.61 -17.81
N PRO A 241 -44.40 -6.39 -16.95
CA PRO A 241 -44.32 -5.18 -16.09
C PRO A 241 -42.94 -4.49 -16.18
N LEU A 242 -42.45 -4.27 -17.41
CA LEU A 242 -41.05 -3.93 -17.70
C LEU A 242 -40.75 -2.42 -17.82
N ASN A 243 -41.77 -1.53 -17.77
CA ASN A 243 -41.59 -0.07 -17.91
C ASN A 243 -40.70 0.53 -16.81
N LYS A 244 -40.75 -0.03 -15.58
CA LYS A 244 -39.90 0.41 -14.47
C LYS A 244 -38.43 0.00 -14.70
N ILE A 245 -38.20 -1.20 -15.23
CA ILE A 245 -36.85 -1.73 -15.53
C ILE A 245 -36.23 -0.94 -16.69
N ARG A 246 -37.02 -0.66 -17.74
CA ARG A 246 -36.59 0.19 -18.86
C ARG A 246 -36.14 1.57 -18.37
N ARG A 247 -36.97 2.24 -17.57
CA ARG A 247 -36.65 3.56 -17.01
C ARG A 247 -35.40 3.56 -16.13
N ILE A 248 -35.15 2.49 -15.37
CA ILE A 248 -33.93 2.35 -14.55
C ILE A 248 -32.70 2.18 -15.45
N CYS A 249 -32.78 1.36 -16.49
CA CYS A 249 -31.68 1.15 -17.43
C CYS A 249 -31.35 2.42 -18.21
N GLU A 250 -32.35 3.13 -18.72
CA GLU A 250 -32.16 4.42 -19.42
C GLU A 250 -31.52 5.48 -18.52
N LYS A 251 -31.96 5.58 -17.25
CA LYS A 251 -31.31 6.45 -16.25
C LYS A 251 -29.85 6.05 -16.01
N GLY A 252 -29.58 4.75 -15.93
CA GLY A 252 -28.22 4.22 -15.78
C GLY A 252 -27.34 4.58 -16.97
N ILE A 253 -27.83 4.46 -18.19
CA ILE A 253 -27.11 4.86 -19.41
C ILE A 253 -26.81 6.36 -19.40
N HIS A 254 -27.83 7.20 -19.14
CA HIS A 254 -27.68 8.64 -19.07
C HIS A 254 -26.64 9.07 -18.04
N TYR A 255 -26.70 8.50 -16.83
CA TYR A 255 -25.72 8.78 -15.78
C TYR A 255 -24.29 8.43 -16.21
N ASN A 256 -24.08 7.28 -16.88
CA ASN A 256 -22.75 6.91 -17.36
C ASN A 256 -22.25 7.84 -18.49
N ASP A 257 -23.13 8.31 -19.37
CA ASP A 257 -22.78 9.29 -20.42
C ASP A 257 -22.44 10.66 -19.81
N GLU A 258 -23.18 11.09 -18.79
CA GLU A 258 -22.94 12.35 -18.07
C GLU A 258 -21.63 12.34 -17.28
N VAL A 259 -21.32 11.24 -16.58
CA VAL A 259 -20.04 11.07 -15.88
C VAL A 259 -18.87 11.09 -16.86
N LYS A 260 -19.00 10.46 -18.04
CA LYS A 260 -17.98 10.55 -19.10
C LYS A 260 -17.76 11.97 -19.60
N ALA A 261 -18.84 12.71 -19.86
CA ALA A 261 -18.76 14.08 -20.37
C ALA A 261 -18.04 15.02 -19.39
N ARG A 262 -18.40 14.97 -18.09
CA ARG A 262 -17.78 15.82 -17.06
C ARG A 262 -16.28 15.57 -16.90
N ILE A 263 -15.83 14.32 -17.02
CA ILE A 263 -14.40 13.95 -16.91
C ILE A 263 -13.57 14.44 -18.11
N VAL A 264 -14.19 14.57 -19.28
CA VAL A 264 -13.54 15.15 -20.47
C VAL A 264 -13.45 16.68 -20.30
N ASP A 265 -14.49 17.34 -19.79
CA ASP A 265 -14.49 18.80 -19.56
C ASP A 265 -13.58 19.26 -18.40
N ASP A 266 -13.45 18.48 -17.33
CA ASP A 266 -12.54 18.78 -16.21
C ASP A 266 -11.05 18.71 -16.61
N SER A 267 -10.72 18.01 -17.70
CA SER A 267 -9.35 18.01 -18.25
C SER A 267 -9.00 19.30 -19.01
N ALA A 268 -10.00 20.10 -19.37
CA ALA A 268 -9.83 21.42 -19.98
C ALA A 268 -9.94 22.57 -18.96
N SER A 269 -10.50 22.32 -17.77
CA SER A 269 -10.69 23.34 -16.73
C SER A 269 -10.14 22.89 -15.38
N SER A 270 -8.90 23.28 -15.10
CA SER A 270 -8.39 23.21 -13.73
C SER A 270 -9.20 24.16 -12.85
N GLN A 271 -9.85 23.61 -11.81
CA GLN A 271 -10.57 24.27 -10.70
C GLN A 271 -12.10 24.27 -10.78
N SER A 272 -12.74 23.23 -10.24
CA SER A 272 -13.93 23.37 -9.39
C SER A 272 -14.17 22.08 -8.60
N SER A 273 -14.14 22.16 -7.28
CA SER A 273 -14.51 21.07 -6.39
C SER A 273 -16.01 21.14 -6.10
N ASP A 274 -16.81 20.48 -6.93
CA ASP A 274 -18.20 20.21 -6.57
C ASP A 274 -18.33 18.76 -6.10
N GLU A 275 -18.67 18.66 -4.82
CA GLU A 275 -18.91 17.45 -4.05
C GLU A 275 -19.98 16.58 -4.74
N LEU A 276 -19.75 15.27 -4.83
CA LEU A 276 -20.67 14.33 -5.46
C LEU A 276 -22.00 14.31 -4.69
N ASP A 277 -23.04 14.93 -5.25
CA ASP A 277 -24.40 14.81 -4.73
C ASP A 277 -24.90 13.38 -4.98
N PHE A 278 -24.83 12.54 -3.94
CA PHE A 278 -25.35 11.18 -3.99
C PHE A 278 -26.88 11.22 -4.12
N PRO A 279 -27.49 10.43 -5.02
CA PRO A 279 -28.95 10.31 -5.05
C PRO A 279 -29.47 9.73 -3.72
N GLU A 280 -30.58 10.27 -3.24
CA GLU A 280 -31.22 9.86 -1.98
C GLU A 280 -31.35 8.32 -1.87
N PRO A 281 -31.04 7.72 -0.71
CA PRO A 281 -31.16 6.28 -0.52
C PRO A 281 -32.62 5.84 -0.75
N LEU A 282 -32.83 4.94 -1.72
CA LEU A 282 -34.13 4.32 -1.91
C LEU A 282 -34.46 3.43 -0.70
N PRO A 283 -35.69 3.47 -0.16
CA PRO A 283 -36.09 2.65 0.98
C PRO A 283 -36.06 1.17 0.57
N MET A 284 -35.08 0.44 1.10
CA MET A 284 -34.95 -1.00 0.93
C MET A 284 -35.67 -1.70 2.09
N GLY A 285 -36.88 -2.20 1.85
CA GLY A 285 -37.55 -3.13 2.75
C GLY A 285 -39.09 -3.02 2.71
N PRO A 286 -39.81 -4.15 2.87
CA PRO A 286 -41.26 -4.16 2.78
C PRO A 286 -41.88 -3.37 3.92
N GLN A 287 -42.77 -2.43 3.57
CA GLN A 287 -43.66 -1.80 4.53
C GLN A 287 -44.49 -2.89 5.21
N SER A 288 -44.23 -3.11 6.50
CA SER A 288 -45.09 -3.89 7.37
C SER A 288 -46.49 -3.30 7.30
N LYS A 289 -47.46 -4.10 6.84
CA LYS A 289 -48.88 -3.77 6.86
C LYS A 289 -49.25 -3.48 8.31
N ARG A 290 -49.45 -2.22 8.66
CA ARG A 290 -50.24 -1.85 9.83
C ARG A 290 -51.67 -2.33 9.58
N THR A 291 -52.04 -3.39 10.28
CA THR A 291 -53.42 -3.83 10.41
C THR A 291 -54.21 -2.69 11.02
N HIS A 292 -55.18 -2.17 10.26
CA HIS A 292 -56.26 -1.36 10.81
C HIS A 292 -57.09 -2.26 11.74
N THR A 293 -57.06 -1.99 13.04
CA THR A 293 -58.20 -2.22 13.93
C THR A 293 -58.70 -0.84 14.36
N MET A 294 -59.96 -0.60 14.05
CA MET A 294 -60.69 0.64 14.30
C MET A 294 -61.52 0.47 15.58
N VAL A 295 -61.66 1.59 16.32
CA VAL A 295 -62.68 1.95 17.35
C VAL A 295 -62.63 1.14 18.67
N ASP A 296 -62.74 1.70 19.89
CA ASP A 296 -63.69 2.68 20.44
C ASP A 296 -63.03 3.49 21.60
N GLU A 297 -63.22 4.82 21.63
CA GLU A 297 -64.13 5.60 22.50
C GLU A 297 -63.72 5.72 23.99
N ASP A 298 -63.68 7.00 24.39
CA ASP A 298 -64.06 7.58 25.67
C ASP A 298 -63.16 7.53 26.93
N ILE A 299 -63.02 8.77 27.44
CA ILE A 299 -62.59 9.28 28.77
C ILE A 299 -61.10 9.53 28.99
#